data_AF-A0A3A9WPF2-F1
#
_entry.id   AF-A0A3A9WPF2-F1
#
_cell.length_a   1.000
_cell.length_b   1.000
_cell.length_c   1.000
_cell.angle_alpha   90.00
_cell.angle_beta   90.00
_cell.angle_gamma   90.00
#
_symmetry.space_group_name_H-M   'P 1'
#
loop_
_entity.id
_entity.type
_entity.pdbx_description
1 polymer ?
#
loop_
_entity_poly.entity_id
_entity_poly.type
_entity_poly.pdbx_seq_one_letter_code
_entity_poly.pdbx_strand_id
1 'polypeptide(L)'
;MTRLLCQVCGGRADHNDDGVLWLLGEDPRDPASWPEDLLTSHPPLCLPCAAKSVRLCPHLSQRYVALRVREFYLAGVWGTLHRPGFPLPVVADAAGVAFDDGRPRWLRAHSLITRLETFTPVDLATETH
;
A
#
# COMPACT_ATOMS: atom_id res chain seq x y z
N MET A 1 -0.30 4.65 8.66
CA MET A 1 -1.63 4.24 8.16
C MET A 1 -2.55 3.75 9.28
N THR A 2 -2.32 4.16 10.54
CA THR A 2 -3.09 3.69 11.70
C THR A 2 -4.52 4.24 11.76
N ARG A 3 -4.77 5.41 11.15
CA ARG A 3 -6.11 6.03 11.10
C ARG A 3 -7.02 5.49 10.01
N LEU A 4 -6.51 4.61 9.13
CA LEU A 4 -7.27 3.99 8.03
C LEU A 4 -8.05 5.02 7.19
N LEU A 5 -7.35 6.04 6.73
CA LEU A 5 -7.91 7.07 5.87
C LEU A 5 -7.75 6.68 4.41
N CYS A 6 -8.77 7.00 3.61
CA CYS A 6 -8.75 6.90 2.16
C CYS A 6 -7.63 7.77 1.59
N GLN A 7 -6.73 7.16 0.81
CA GLN A 7 -5.60 7.87 0.20
C GLN A 7 -5.99 9.00 -0.76
N VAL A 8 -7.21 8.98 -1.31
CA VAL A 8 -7.67 9.95 -2.31
C VAL A 8 -8.36 11.15 -1.66
N CYS A 9 -9.35 10.90 -0.80
CA CYS A 9 -10.17 11.97 -0.22
C CYS A 9 -9.84 12.31 1.23
N GLY A 10 -9.00 11.52 1.91
CA GLY A 10 -8.70 11.70 3.33
C GLY A 10 -9.83 11.31 4.29
N GLY A 11 -10.99 10.88 3.77
CA GLY A 11 -12.09 10.33 4.57
C GLY A 11 -11.78 8.95 5.13
N ARG A 12 -12.73 8.32 5.83
CA ARG A 12 -12.54 6.95 6.34
C ARG A 12 -12.46 5.96 5.17
N ALA A 13 -11.54 5.00 5.23
CA ALA A 13 -11.53 3.88 4.30
C ALA A 13 -12.79 3.01 4.46
N ASP A 14 -13.14 2.31 3.41
CA ASP A 14 -14.27 1.40 3.44
C ASP A 14 -13.95 0.20 4.32
N HIS A 15 -14.91 -0.22 5.14
CA HIS A 15 -14.74 -1.29 6.12
C HIS A 15 -16.06 -2.01 6.36
N ASN A 16 -16.05 -3.33 6.20
CA ASN A 16 -17.15 -4.24 6.50
C ASN A 16 -16.63 -5.46 7.30
N ASP A 17 -17.45 -6.49 7.47
CA ASP A 17 -17.10 -7.68 8.26
C ASP A 17 -15.92 -8.49 7.68
N ASP A 18 -15.68 -8.36 6.37
CA ASP A 18 -14.55 -8.99 5.67
C ASP A 18 -13.27 -8.14 5.77
N GLY A 19 -13.36 -6.91 6.27
CA GLY A 19 -12.23 -6.05 6.60
C GLY A 19 -12.16 -4.75 5.80
N VAL A 20 -10.97 -4.15 5.80
CA VAL A 20 -10.72 -2.83 5.19
C VAL A 20 -10.44 -3.01 3.70
N LEU A 21 -10.94 -2.09 2.87
CA LEU A 21 -10.70 -2.12 1.43
C LEU A 21 -9.30 -1.59 1.06
N TRP A 22 -8.51 -2.43 0.40
CA TRP A 22 -7.23 -2.09 -0.21
C TRP A 22 -7.26 -2.36 -1.71
N LEU A 23 -6.43 -1.62 -2.46
CA LEU A 23 -6.31 -1.76 -3.91
C LEU A 23 -4.83 -1.88 -4.26
N LEU A 24 -4.46 -2.96 -4.92
CA LEU A 24 -3.09 -3.26 -5.34
C LEU A 24 -2.99 -3.37 -6.85
N GLY A 25 -1.80 -3.13 -7.39
CA GLY A 25 -1.50 -3.25 -8.83
C GLY A 25 -1.09 -4.65 -9.29
N GLU A 26 -1.45 -5.68 -8.53
CA GLU A 26 -1.19 -7.09 -8.85
C GLU A 26 -2.20 -7.64 -9.88
N ASP A 27 -1.84 -8.70 -10.60
CA ASP A 27 -2.77 -9.38 -11.51
C ASP A 27 -3.62 -10.40 -10.73
N PRO A 28 -4.96 -10.23 -10.68
CA PRO A 28 -5.84 -11.16 -9.98
C PRO A 28 -5.93 -12.53 -10.64
N ARG A 29 -5.51 -12.68 -11.91
CA ARG A 29 -5.56 -13.95 -12.66
C ARG A 29 -4.37 -14.85 -12.39
N ASP A 30 -3.35 -14.35 -11.72
CA ASP A 30 -2.16 -15.12 -11.33
C ASP A 30 -1.80 -14.90 -9.85
N PRO A 31 -2.62 -15.39 -8.90
CA PRO A 31 -2.31 -15.28 -7.48
C PRO A 31 -1.00 -15.94 -7.06
N ALA A 32 -0.50 -16.91 -7.84
CA ALA A 32 0.77 -17.58 -7.59
C ALA A 32 1.98 -16.67 -7.83
N SER A 33 1.80 -15.60 -8.61
CA SER A 33 2.83 -14.57 -8.82
C SER A 33 2.95 -13.57 -7.67
N TRP A 34 1.99 -13.55 -6.74
CA TRP A 34 2.00 -12.59 -5.67
C TRP A 34 3.14 -12.88 -4.69
N PRO A 35 3.78 -11.85 -4.13
CA PRO A 35 4.75 -12.04 -3.07
C PRO A 35 4.13 -12.79 -1.89
N GLU A 36 4.89 -13.68 -1.25
CA GLU A 36 4.49 -14.40 -0.04
C GLU A 36 4.06 -13.41 1.07
N ASP A 37 4.83 -12.33 1.21
CA ASP A 37 4.49 -11.18 2.05
C ASP A 37 3.89 -10.06 1.19
N LEU A 38 2.57 -9.87 1.26
CA LEU A 38 1.90 -8.82 0.50
C LEU A 38 2.12 -7.45 1.16
N LEU A 39 3.18 -6.76 0.71
CA LEU A 39 3.55 -5.43 1.18
C LEU A 39 3.02 -4.33 0.25
N THR A 40 2.50 -3.26 0.83
CA THR A 40 2.05 -2.09 0.06
C THR A 40 2.41 -0.78 0.74
N SER A 41 2.77 0.22 -0.08
CA SER A 41 2.90 1.61 0.36
C SER A 41 1.66 2.45 0.06
N HIS A 42 0.66 1.87 -0.61
CA HIS A 42 -0.61 2.53 -0.93
C HIS A 42 -1.57 2.40 0.26
N PRO A 43 -2.05 3.51 0.85
CA PRO A 43 -3.04 3.45 1.92
C PRO A 43 -4.39 2.87 1.44
N PRO A 44 -5.27 2.46 2.37
CA PRO A 44 -6.59 1.93 2.01
C PRO A 44 -7.47 2.99 1.35
N LEU A 45 -8.61 2.57 0.81
CA LEU A 45 -9.52 3.42 0.03
C LEU A 45 -10.94 3.33 0.56
N CYS A 46 -11.73 4.38 0.36
CA CYS A 46 -13.19 4.25 0.38
C CYS A 46 -13.69 3.71 -0.96
N LEU A 47 -14.84 3.04 -0.96
CA LEU A 47 -15.37 2.36 -2.15
C LEU A 47 -15.55 3.30 -3.36
N PRO A 48 -16.12 4.53 -3.23
CA PRO A 48 -16.24 5.44 -4.36
C PRO A 48 -14.88 5.88 -4.94
N CYS A 49 -13.88 6.07 -4.07
CA CYS A 49 -12.54 6.46 -4.51
C CYS A 49 -11.80 5.29 -5.16
N ALA A 50 -11.97 4.06 -4.68
CA ALA A 50 -11.43 2.87 -5.33
C ALA A 50 -11.98 2.73 -6.76
N ALA A 51 -13.31 2.81 -6.91
CA ALA A 51 -13.96 2.76 -8.23
C ALA A 51 -13.53 3.91 -9.15
N LYS A 52 -13.21 5.09 -8.60
CA LYS A 52 -12.65 6.21 -9.37
C LYS A 52 -11.20 5.94 -9.77
N SER A 53 -10.38 5.40 -8.87
CA SER A 53 -8.96 5.11 -9.13
C SER A 53 -8.76 4.10 -10.25
N VAL A 54 -9.52 3.00 -10.28
CA VAL A 54 -9.41 2.00 -11.37
C VAL A 54 -9.82 2.57 -12.74
N ARG A 55 -10.73 3.55 -12.76
CA ARG A 55 -11.18 4.22 -13.99
C ARG A 55 -10.19 5.26 -14.49
N LEU A 56 -9.54 6.00 -13.60
CA LEU A 56 -8.72 7.15 -13.95
C LEU A 56 -7.21 6.87 -13.99
N CYS A 57 -6.73 5.83 -13.31
CA CYS A 57 -5.32 5.48 -13.26
C CYS A 57 -4.98 4.47 -14.37
N PRO A 58 -4.16 4.83 -15.38
CA PRO A 58 -3.78 3.91 -16.46
C PRO A 58 -3.10 2.63 -15.99
N HIS A 59 -2.39 2.68 -14.85
CA HIS A 59 -1.76 1.49 -14.28
C HIS A 59 -2.78 0.52 -13.69
N LEU A 60 -3.80 1.04 -13.00
CA LEU A 60 -4.82 0.22 -12.34
C LEU A 60 -5.91 -0.23 -13.32
N SER A 61 -6.16 0.51 -14.40
CA SER A 61 -7.16 0.10 -15.40
C SER A 61 -6.76 -1.17 -16.17
N GLN A 62 -5.47 -1.49 -16.21
CA GLN A 62 -4.94 -2.68 -16.87
C GLN A 62 -4.92 -3.91 -15.96
N ARG A 63 -4.49 -3.70 -14.71
CA ARG A 63 -4.40 -4.75 -13.69
C ARG A 63 -4.58 -4.14 -12.32
N TYR A 64 -5.47 -4.74 -11.55
CA TYR A 64 -5.61 -4.43 -10.14
C TYR A 64 -6.24 -5.62 -9.44
N VAL A 65 -6.02 -5.67 -8.13
CA VAL A 65 -6.82 -6.50 -7.23
C VAL A 65 -7.35 -5.64 -6.10
N ALA A 66 -8.65 -5.76 -5.84
CA ALA A 66 -9.28 -5.22 -4.65
C ALA A 66 -9.29 -6.31 -3.58
N LEU A 67 -8.89 -5.95 -2.36
CA LEU A 67 -8.79 -6.86 -1.24
C LEU A 67 -9.61 -6.32 -0.06
N ARG A 68 -10.35 -7.21 0.59
CA ARG A 68 -10.81 -7.03 1.95
C ARG A 68 -9.77 -7.63 2.89
N VAL A 69 -9.20 -6.80 3.76
CA VAL A 69 -8.06 -7.18 4.61
C VAL A 69 -8.46 -7.09 6.08
N ARG A 70 -8.37 -8.20 6.81
CA ARG A 70 -8.76 -8.29 8.23
C ARG A 70 -7.60 -7.98 9.16
N GLU A 71 -6.38 -8.39 8.79
CA GLU A 71 -5.18 -8.22 9.61
C GLU A 71 -4.11 -7.47 8.82
N PHE A 72 -3.48 -6.46 9.40
CA PHE A 72 -2.42 -5.74 8.71
C PHE A 72 -1.53 -5.02 9.72
N TYR A 73 -0.24 -4.93 9.38
CA TYR A 73 0.79 -4.44 10.28
C TYR A 73 1.71 -3.48 9.55
N LEU A 74 2.14 -2.42 10.24
CA LEU A 74 3.18 -1.54 9.70
C LEU A 74 4.50 -2.32 9.65
N ALA A 75 5.03 -2.51 8.45
CA ALA A 75 6.25 -3.28 8.22
C ALA A 75 7.48 -2.39 8.05
N GLY A 76 7.31 -1.16 7.57
CA GLY A 76 8.44 -0.27 7.34
C GLY A 76 8.07 1.09 6.76
N VAL A 77 9.05 1.70 6.10
CA VAL A 77 8.94 2.99 5.42
C VAL A 77 9.59 2.93 4.05
N TRP A 78 9.02 3.65 3.10
CA TRP A 78 9.62 3.92 1.79
C TRP A 78 10.13 5.36 1.75
N GLY A 79 11.30 5.57 1.16
CA GLY A 79 11.91 6.88 1.10
C GLY A 79 13.16 6.97 0.25
N THR A 80 13.83 8.11 0.37
CA THR A 80 15.15 8.34 -0.23
C THR A 80 16.23 8.00 0.80
N LEU A 81 17.07 7.02 0.48
CA LEU A 81 18.18 6.60 1.32
C LEU A 81 19.38 7.50 1.04
N HIS A 82 19.98 8.00 2.10
CA HIS A 82 21.21 8.76 2.05
C HIS A 82 22.38 7.94 2.59
N ARG A 83 23.59 8.36 2.24
CA ARG A 83 24.83 7.87 2.84
C ARG A 83 25.72 9.04 3.24
N PRO A 84 26.66 8.86 4.17
CA PRO A 84 27.64 9.87 4.51
C PRO A 84 28.34 10.43 3.25
N GLY A 85 28.49 11.74 3.22
CA GLY A 85 29.16 12.51 2.18
C GLY A 85 29.69 13.83 2.77
N PHE A 86 30.60 14.49 2.05
CA PHE A 86 31.17 15.77 2.45
C PHE A 86 31.05 16.78 1.30
N PRO A 87 30.60 18.03 1.53
CA PRO A 87 30.20 18.61 2.82
C PRO A 87 28.81 18.18 3.31
N LEU A 88 28.03 17.48 2.48
CA LEU A 88 26.66 17.06 2.79
C LEU A 88 26.45 15.56 2.47
N PRO A 89 25.49 14.89 3.12
CA PRO A 89 25.05 13.55 2.74
C PRO A 89 24.62 13.51 1.27
N VAL A 90 24.91 12.38 0.61
CA VAL A 90 24.55 12.17 -0.79
C VAL A 90 23.43 11.15 -0.90
N VAL A 91 22.58 11.30 -1.92
CA VAL A 91 21.54 10.31 -2.24
C VAL A 91 22.21 9.02 -2.66
N ALA A 92 21.79 7.91 -2.07
CA ALA A 92 22.25 6.58 -2.40
C ALA A 92 21.24 5.87 -3.30
N ASP A 93 19.99 5.76 -2.85
CA ASP A 93 18.94 5.01 -3.56
C ASP A 93 17.52 5.41 -3.11
N ALA A 94 16.50 4.95 -3.81
CA ALA A 94 15.14 4.85 -3.29
C ALA A 94 14.96 3.47 -2.64
N ALA A 95 14.54 3.44 -1.37
CA ALA A 95 14.51 2.18 -0.63
C ALA A 95 13.28 2.06 0.27
N GLY A 96 12.74 0.84 0.30
CA GLY A 96 11.88 0.34 1.35
C GLY A 96 12.72 -0.26 2.44
N VAL A 97 12.50 0.17 3.67
CA VAL A 97 13.28 -0.25 4.83
C VAL A 97 12.33 -0.69 5.94
N ALA A 98 12.52 -1.91 6.43
CA ALA A 98 11.78 -2.43 7.55
C ALA A 98 12.17 -1.70 8.86
N PHE A 99 11.27 -1.68 9.84
CA PHE A 99 11.53 -0.94 11.10
C PHE A 99 12.62 -1.56 11.98
N ASP A 100 12.86 -2.86 11.84
CA ASP A 100 13.91 -3.61 12.55
C ASP A 100 15.29 -3.47 11.89
N ASP A 101 15.38 -2.81 10.74
CA ASP A 101 16.63 -2.46 10.10
C ASP A 101 17.30 -1.25 10.78
N GLY A 102 18.62 -1.17 10.78
CA GLY A 102 19.36 0.00 11.26
C GLY A 102 19.37 1.19 10.29
N ARG A 103 19.09 0.96 9.00
CA ARG A 103 19.10 1.96 7.92
C ARG A 103 18.06 3.09 7.99
N PRO A 104 16.90 3.01 8.69
CA PRO A 104 15.91 4.09 8.74
C PRO A 104 16.48 5.44 9.19
N ARG A 105 17.54 5.46 10.01
CA ARG A 105 18.21 6.71 10.45
C ARG A 105 18.82 7.53 9.30
N TRP A 106 19.06 6.91 8.15
CA TRP A 106 19.58 7.55 6.94
C TRP A 106 18.52 7.70 5.84
N LEU A 107 17.28 7.29 6.11
CA LEU A 107 16.19 7.32 5.16
C LEU A 107 15.33 8.56 5.41
N ARG A 108 15.19 9.40 4.38
CA ARG A 108 14.13 10.40 4.37
C ARG A 108 12.83 9.72 3.92
N ALA A 109 12.08 9.21 4.90
CA ALA A 109 10.81 8.54 4.69
C ALA A 109 9.73 9.51 4.16
N HIS A 110 8.93 9.05 3.21
CA HIS A 110 7.75 9.79 2.72
C HIS A 110 6.48 8.93 2.66
N SER A 111 6.60 7.61 2.72
CA SER A 111 5.46 6.68 2.77
C SER A 111 5.70 5.57 3.79
N LEU A 112 4.63 5.06 4.38
CA LEU A 112 4.68 3.87 5.21
C LEU A 112 4.47 2.63 4.35
N ILE A 113 5.04 1.51 4.77
CA ILE A 113 4.82 0.18 4.18
C ILE A 113 3.98 -0.63 5.16
N THR A 114 2.91 -1.23 4.66
CA THR A 114 2.01 -2.10 5.42
C THR A 114 2.06 -3.49 4.84
N ARG A 115 2.20 -4.50 5.71
CA ARG A 115 1.97 -5.89 5.38
C ARG A 115 0.49 -6.19 5.54
N LEU A 116 -0.10 -6.79 4.52
CA LEU A 116 -1.49 -7.24 4.51
C LEU A 116 -1.51 -8.74 4.82
N GLU A 117 -2.29 -9.12 5.82
CA GLU A 117 -2.49 -10.49 6.26
C GLU A 117 -3.99 -10.80 6.28
N THR A 118 -4.35 -12.08 6.17
CA THR A 118 -5.74 -12.53 6.24
C THR A 118 -6.68 -11.68 5.37
N PHE A 119 -6.57 -11.85 4.05
CA PHE A 119 -7.30 -11.07 3.06
C PHE A 119 -8.12 -11.93 2.11
N THR A 120 -9.14 -11.34 1.51
CA THR A 120 -9.98 -11.96 0.50
C THR A 120 -10.06 -11.06 -0.73
N PRO A 121 -9.71 -11.56 -1.93
CA PRO A 121 -9.94 -10.84 -3.17
C PRO A 121 -11.43 -10.62 -3.42
N VAL A 122 -11.79 -9.41 -3.82
CA VAL A 122 -13.18 -9.02 -4.10
C VAL A 122 -13.32 -8.36 -5.46
N ASP A 123 -14.49 -8.50 -6.08
CA ASP A 123 -14.84 -7.74 -7.28
C ASP A 123 -15.42 -6.39 -6.89
N LEU A 124 -14.64 -5.34 -7.15
CA LEU A 124 -14.98 -3.95 -6.86
C LEU A 124 -16.30 -3.50 -7.52
N ALA A 125 -16.73 -4.12 -8.63
CA ALA A 125 -18.00 -3.81 -9.28
C ALA A 125 -19.22 -4.32 -8.52
N THR A 126 -19.05 -5.35 -7.68
CA THR A 126 -20.11 -5.98 -6.88
C THR A 126 -20.12 -5.55 -5.42
N GLU A 127 -19.07 -4.85 -4.99
CA GLU A 127 -18.95 -4.33 -3.64
C GLU A 127 -20.10 -3.37 -3.31
N THR A 128 -20.71 -3.59 -2.16
CA THR A 128 -21.75 -2.73 -1.59
C THR A 128 -21.29 -2.19 -0.25
N HIS A 129 -21.85 -1.04 0.10
CA HIS A 129 -21.43 -0.22 1.24
C HIS A 129 -22.05 -0.67 2.56
#